data_AF-A0A3D4UWI1-F1
#
_entry.id   AF-A0A3D4UWI1-F1
#
_cell.length_a   1.000
_cell.length_b   1.000
_cell.length_c   1.000
_cell.angle_alpha   90.00
_cell.angle_beta   90.00
_cell.angle_gamma   90.00
#
_symmetry.space_group_name_H-M   'P 1'
#
loop_
_entity.id
_entity.type
_entity.pdbx_description
1 polymer ?
#
loop_
_entity_poly.entity_id
_entity_poly.type
_entity_poly.pdbx_seq_one_letter_code
_entity_poly.pdbx_strand_id
1 'polypeptide(L)'
;MKSRLEAAGLSLLVLYFAYHAFAGEKGLGRWSDAQMELEDRKAELASLESDLNRLQVDIRRLPPGSVDPDFVEAMARDKLAFVYPNEIVLVSSEPSSAN
;
A
#
# COMPACT_ATOMS: atom_id res chain seq x y z
N MET A 1 -55.96 -7.81 26.54
CA MET A 1 -55.39 -6.52 26.11
C MET A 1 -53.91 -6.34 26.51
N LYS A 2 -53.47 -6.84 27.68
CA LYS A 2 -52.08 -6.75 28.17
C LYS A 2 -51.02 -7.35 27.21
N SER A 3 -51.27 -8.52 26.63
CA SER A 3 -50.34 -9.18 25.68
C SER A 3 -50.06 -8.37 24.39
N ARG A 4 -51.01 -7.58 23.90
CA ARG A 4 -50.79 -6.73 22.70
C ARG A 4 -49.87 -5.55 23.01
N LEU A 5 -49.91 -5.05 24.24
CA LEU A 5 -49.04 -3.97 24.71
C LEU A 5 -47.61 -4.48 24.96
N GLU A 6 -47.46 -5.71 25.50
CA GLU A 6 -46.15 -6.35 25.64
C GLU A 6 -45.49 -6.62 24.28
N ALA A 7 -46.25 -7.14 23.32
CA ALA A 7 -45.77 -7.34 21.96
C ALA A 7 -45.40 -6.01 21.26
N ALA A 8 -46.18 -4.95 21.48
CA ALA A 8 -45.86 -3.61 20.97
C ALA A 8 -44.61 -3.03 21.62
N GLY A 9 -44.42 -3.21 22.93
CA GLY A 9 -43.23 -2.78 23.66
C GLY A 9 -41.96 -3.50 23.17
N LEU A 10 -42.03 -4.82 22.98
CA LEU A 10 -40.94 -5.60 22.38
C LEU A 10 -40.61 -5.14 20.96
N SER A 11 -41.63 -4.89 20.13
CA SER A 11 -41.44 -4.42 18.76
C SER A 11 -40.76 -3.04 18.71
N LEU A 12 -41.16 -2.12 19.58
CA LEU A 12 -40.53 -0.80 19.71
C LEU A 12 -39.07 -0.90 20.16
N LEU A 13 -38.78 -1.80 21.10
CA LEU A 13 -37.40 -2.02 21.58
C LEU A 13 -36.52 -2.58 20.46
N VAL A 14 -37.00 -3.56 19.69
CA VAL A 14 -36.30 -4.09 18.52
C VAL A 14 -36.06 -3.00 17.48
N LEU A 15 -37.05 -2.16 17.18
CA LEU A 15 -36.91 -1.03 16.24
C LEU A 15 -35.90 0.00 16.73
N TYR A 16 -35.87 0.30 18.02
CA TYR A 16 -34.90 1.22 18.62
C TYR A 16 -33.46 0.69 18.46
N PHE A 17 -33.22 -0.59 18.78
CA PHE A 17 -31.91 -1.20 18.58
C PHE A 17 -31.53 -1.32 17.10
N ALA A 18 -32.48 -1.66 16.23
CA ALA A 18 -32.24 -1.69 14.78
C ALA A 18 -31.84 -0.30 14.28
N TYR A 19 -32.59 0.75 14.63
CA TYR A 19 -32.25 2.13 14.28
C TYR A 19 -30.86 2.52 14.77
N HIS A 20 -30.52 2.23 16.04
CA HIS A 20 -29.19 2.54 16.58
C HIS A 20 -28.06 1.68 15.99
N ALA A 21 -28.34 0.47 15.51
CA ALA A 21 -27.35 -0.35 14.81
C ALA A 21 -26.98 0.24 13.43
N PHE A 22 -27.93 0.90 12.77
CA PHE A 22 -27.71 1.57 11.47
C PHE A 22 -27.24 3.02 11.62
N ALA A 23 -27.85 3.80 12.51
CA ALA A 23 -27.60 5.24 12.69
C ALA A 23 -26.63 5.57 13.85
N GLY A 24 -26.13 4.55 14.55
CA GLY A 24 -25.18 4.74 15.65
C GLY A 24 -23.80 5.16 15.16
N GLU A 25 -23.11 5.94 16.00
CA GLU A 25 -21.72 6.40 15.78
C GLU A 25 -20.69 5.25 15.69
N LYS A 26 -21.10 4.03 16.08
CA LYS A 26 -20.36 2.77 15.93
C LYS A 26 -21.16 1.73 15.12
N GLY A 27 -22.12 2.18 14.33
CA GLY A 27 -22.99 1.33 13.53
C GLY A 27 -22.22 0.54 12.47
N LEU A 28 -22.89 -0.45 11.89
CA LEU A 28 -22.28 -1.42 10.98
C LEU A 28 -21.60 -0.76 9.77
N GLY A 29 -22.14 0.36 9.27
CA GLY A 29 -21.55 1.13 8.16
C GLY A 29 -20.21 1.79 8.51
N ARG A 30 -20.09 2.39 9.70
CA ARG A 30 -18.79 2.98 10.12
C ARG A 30 -17.73 1.92 10.37
N TRP A 31 -18.16 0.73 10.78
CA TRP A 31 -17.25 -0.41 10.90
C TRP A 31 -16.78 -0.90 9.52
N SER A 32 -17.66 -0.96 8.51
CA SER A 32 -17.23 -1.29 7.14
C SER A 32 -16.30 -0.22 6.56
N ASP A 33 -16.61 1.06 6.76
CA ASP A 33 -15.76 2.16 6.28
C ASP A 33 -14.38 2.12 6.95
N ALA A 34 -14.32 1.90 8.27
CA ALA A 34 -13.08 1.77 9.00
C ALA A 34 -12.27 0.53 8.56
N GLN A 35 -12.94 -0.59 8.25
CA GLN A 35 -12.29 -1.78 7.71
C GLN A 35 -11.71 -1.50 6.31
N MET A 36 -12.44 -0.80 5.46
CA MET A 36 -11.95 -0.39 4.13
C MET A 36 -10.73 0.52 4.24
N GLU A 37 -10.81 1.57 5.07
CA GLU A 37 -9.68 2.47 5.29
C GLU A 37 -8.47 1.74 5.87
N LEU A 38 -8.69 0.79 6.78
CA LEU A 38 -7.61 -0.04 7.33
C LEU A 38 -6.93 -0.91 6.26
N GLU A 39 -7.69 -1.49 5.35
CA GLU A 39 -7.13 -2.26 4.24
C GLU A 39 -6.37 -1.37 3.23
N ASP A 40 -6.90 -0.19 2.91
CA ASP A 40 -6.22 0.79 2.05
C ASP A 40 -4.87 1.23 2.65
N ARG A 41 -4.83 1.52 3.96
CA ARG A 41 -3.58 1.91 4.64
C ARG A 41 -2.58 0.78 4.72
N LYS A 42 -3.02 -0.47 4.87
CA LYS A 42 -2.11 -1.63 4.81
C LYS A 42 -1.51 -1.80 3.42
N ALA A 43 -2.29 -1.59 2.36
CA ALA A 43 -1.80 -1.67 0.99
C ALA A 43 -0.75 -0.57 0.73
N GLU A 44 -1.01 0.66 1.18
CA GLU A 44 -0.07 1.77 1.12
C GLU A 44 1.24 1.45 1.87
N LEU A 45 1.13 0.91 3.09
CA LEU A 45 2.29 0.50 3.89
C LEU A 45 3.12 -0.57 3.18
N ALA A 46 2.47 -1.61 2.63
CA ALA A 46 3.16 -2.69 1.92
C ALA A 46 3.92 -2.18 0.69
N SER A 47 3.36 -1.22 -0.05
CA SER A 47 4.04 -0.56 -1.15
C SER A 47 5.28 0.19 -0.67
N LEU A 48 5.15 0.98 0.39
CA LEU A 48 6.24 1.79 0.92
C LEU A 48 7.37 0.93 1.51
N GLU A 49 7.03 -0.17 2.18
CA GLU A 49 8.00 -1.14 2.68
C GLU A 49 8.78 -1.81 1.55
N SER A 50 8.12 -2.13 0.43
CA SER A 50 8.78 -2.63 -0.78
C SER A 50 9.79 -1.62 -1.33
N ASP A 51 9.39 -0.35 -1.44
CA ASP A 51 10.27 0.73 -1.92
C ASP A 51 11.46 0.96 -0.99
N LEU A 52 11.21 0.95 0.33
CA LEU A 52 12.26 1.04 1.34
C LEU A 52 13.24 -0.11 1.25
N ASN A 53 12.76 -1.34 1.08
CA ASN A 53 13.64 -2.51 0.94
C ASN A 53 14.53 -2.39 -0.29
N ARG A 54 13.98 -1.94 -1.43
CA ARG A 54 14.77 -1.68 -2.64
C ARG A 54 15.84 -0.63 -2.39
N LEU A 55 15.47 0.50 -1.79
CA LEU A 55 16.41 1.58 -1.49
C LEU A 55 17.50 1.15 -0.49
N GLN A 56 17.15 0.34 0.50
CA GLN A 56 18.12 -0.21 1.46
C GLN A 56 19.14 -1.13 0.79
N VAL A 57 18.72 -1.94 -0.20
CA VAL A 57 19.64 -2.75 -1.00
C VAL A 57 20.62 -1.85 -1.76
N ASP A 58 20.14 -0.77 -2.36
CA ASP A 58 20.96 0.20 -3.08
C ASP A 58 21.95 0.91 -2.13
N ILE A 59 21.49 1.37 -0.96
CA ILE A 59 22.35 2.00 0.05
C ILE A 59 23.43 1.04 0.56
N ARG A 60 23.13 -0.25 0.74
CA ARG A 60 24.13 -1.25 1.16
C ARG A 60 25.28 -1.40 0.14
N ARG A 61 25.07 -1.05 -1.13
CA ARG A 61 26.10 -1.02 -2.17
C ARG A 61 26.93 0.28 -2.17
N LEU A 62 26.53 1.27 -1.36
CA LEU A 62 27.19 2.57 -1.22
C LEU A 62 27.79 2.77 0.20
N PRO A 63 28.63 1.86 0.75
CA PRO A 63 29.20 2.10 2.07
C PRO A 63 30.20 3.28 2.05
N PRO A 64 30.25 4.10 3.12
CA PRO A 64 31.18 5.22 3.20
C PRO A 64 32.63 4.71 3.24
N GLY A 65 33.43 5.15 2.27
CA GLY A 65 34.86 4.81 2.13
C GLY A 65 35.19 3.79 1.03
N SER A 66 34.20 3.05 0.53
CA SER A 66 34.35 2.19 -0.65
C SER A 66 33.01 2.06 -1.35
N VAL A 67 32.84 2.70 -2.49
CA VAL A 67 31.64 2.56 -3.29
C VAL A 67 31.86 1.44 -4.32
N ASP A 68 30.86 0.59 -4.54
CA ASP A 68 30.89 -0.42 -5.61
C ASP A 68 31.03 0.28 -6.98
N PRO A 69 32.19 0.12 -7.67
CA PRO A 69 32.45 0.79 -8.94
C PRO A 69 31.43 0.42 -10.02
N ASP A 70 30.98 -0.85 -10.04
CA ASP A 70 30.05 -1.35 -11.04
C ASP A 70 28.66 -0.72 -10.84
N PHE A 71 28.25 -0.52 -9.58
CA PHE A 71 26.98 0.14 -9.26
C PHE A 71 27.00 1.64 -9.63
N VAL A 72 28.12 2.33 -9.38
CA VAL A 72 28.29 3.74 -9.79
C VAL A 72 28.28 3.86 -11.31
N GLU A 73 28.98 2.96 -12.00
CA GLU A 73 29.01 2.93 -13.45
C GLU A 73 27.61 2.68 -14.03
N ALA A 74 26.88 1.70 -13.49
CA ALA A 74 25.49 1.43 -13.88
C ALA A 74 24.58 2.65 -13.65
N MET A 75 24.74 3.35 -12.52
CA MET A 75 23.98 4.56 -12.21
C MET A 75 24.34 5.73 -13.14
N ALA A 76 25.63 5.91 -13.47
CA ALA A 76 26.08 6.93 -14.40
C ALA A 76 25.56 6.64 -15.83
N ARG A 77 25.53 5.37 -16.24
CA ARG A 77 24.93 4.94 -17.51
C ARG A 77 23.44 5.23 -17.57
N ASP A 78 22.69 4.88 -16.52
CA ASP A 78 21.23 5.09 -16.44
C ASP A 78 20.85 6.58 -16.34
N LYS A 79 21.50 7.35 -15.46
CA LYS A 79 21.10 8.73 -15.15
C LYS A 79 21.77 9.79 -16.01
N LEU A 80 23.00 9.54 -16.46
CA LEU A 80 23.81 10.53 -17.17
C LEU A 80 24.10 10.14 -18.61
N ALA A 81 23.57 9.01 -19.08
CA ALA A 81 23.93 8.42 -20.36
C ALA A 81 25.46 8.31 -20.54
N PHE A 82 26.17 8.01 -19.45
CA PHE A 82 27.63 7.90 -19.45
C PHE A 82 28.07 6.72 -20.32
N VAL A 83 28.99 6.96 -21.25
CA VAL A 83 29.57 5.96 -22.14
C VAL A 83 31.05 6.26 -22.36
N TYR A 84 31.86 5.22 -22.54
CA TYR A 84 33.27 5.42 -22.87
C TYR A 84 33.45 5.76 -24.37
N PRO A 85 34.51 6.51 -24.75
CA PRO A 85 34.71 6.96 -26.13
C PRO A 85 34.74 5.86 -27.21
N ASN A 86 35.04 4.62 -26.84
CA ASN A 86 35.16 3.47 -27.74
C ASN A 86 34.07 2.41 -27.51
N GLU A 87 33.00 2.77 -26.81
CA GLU A 87 31.96 1.83 -26.43
C GLU A 87 30.79 1.81 -27.43
N ILE A 88 30.31 0.61 -27.77
CA ILE A 88 29.20 0.43 -28.70
C ILE A 88 27.94 0.12 -27.88
N VAL A 89 26.96 1.02 -27.92
CA VAL A 89 25.67 0.83 -27.27
C VAL A 89 24.71 0.13 -28.23
N LEU A 90 24.24 -1.05 -27.84
CA LEU A 90 23.23 -1.81 -28.57
C LEU A 90 21.85 -1.50 -27.98
N VAL A 91 21.05 -0.70 -28.67
CA VAL A 91 19.66 -0.43 -28.29
C VAL A 91 18.77 -1.43 -29.02
N SER A 92 18.32 -2.49 -28.33
CA SER A 92 17.35 -3.43 -28.87
C SER A 92 15.93 -2.84 -28.81
N SER A 93 15.13 -3.05 -29.85
CA SER A 93 13.71 -2.65 -29.89
C SER A 93 12.81 -3.52 -29.01
N GLU A 94 13.33 -4.61 -28.44
CA GLU A 94 12.64 -5.45 -27.47
C GLU A 94 13.24 -5.26 -26.06
N PRO A 95 12.41 -5.07 -25.02
CA PRO A 95 12.89 -4.99 -23.65
C PRO A 95 13.48 -6.34 -23.22
N SER A 96 14.74 -6.33 -22.79
CA SER A 96 15.43 -7.51 -22.26
C SER A 96 14.71 -8.02 -21.01
N SER A 97 14.11 -9.21 -21.10
CA SER A 97 13.33 -9.86 -20.03
C SER A 97 14.19 -10.66 -19.06
N ALA A 98 15.33 -10.11 -18.63
CA ALA A 98 16.18 -10.74 -17.63
C ALA A 98 15.80 -10.21 -16.24
N ASN A 99 14.87 -10.92 -15.58
CA ASN A 99 14.61 -10.86 -14.14
C ASN A 99 15.28 -12.05 -13.46
#